data_AF-A0A0X8HT54-F1
#
_entry.id   AF-A0A0X8HT54-F1
#
_cell.length_a   1.000
_cell.length_b   1.000
_cell.length_c   1.000
_cell.angle_alpha   90.00
_cell.angle_beta   90.00
_cell.angle_gamma   90.00
#
_symmetry.space_group_name_H-M   'P 1'
#
loop_
_entity.id
_entity.type
_entity.pdbx_description
1 polymer ?
#
loop_
_entity_poly.entity_id
_entity_poly.type
_entity_poly.pdbx_seq_one_letter_code
_entity_poly.pdbx_strand_id
1 'polypeptide(L)'
;MHARKRNRGGNPLPTVIKKQKHDDGRAIVTQSIWKSLPRLRERETDIDNTIKSSHVFLILSNEEKLYLKKFIKDISEVIDSKKYVFHERCVELRNFHIMDCCVFLAFVMINLNKFWRKSNENDSCSIIKPFLLRCSIFIHQSCQVKAPIPSRKTSFQSQLAHVSKVPGFKQIEFRSNDLKDLMSGILHQVSNWKFQPPKGSLHKEFADVLSVEKSRLTSAILQLPFFDKVMNLEMAAASNALVIEESKKRLQEHAIKLQEYNDLVVVQKPKNTEEAKPQASENSRPSRHIGASGASSSTSRYQGSVNTHTATDGSTYFHDRKQNSNYVSADDIRKYCIATVDASMDVVAGKSASQITRAYVKCPRTLVDILYQKLTDIRSESNCNIVILNMQTVHESTAWFDKLNVQEYSRVSPPPSTVRVVSIGGVGENCKRALRLLRTFFEQN
;
A
#
# COMPACT_ATOMS: atom_id res chain seq x y z
N MET A 1 -42.49 32.67 -56.18
CA MET A 1 -43.13 33.95 -55.82
C MET A 1 -43.73 33.84 -54.43
N HIS A 2 -43.40 34.80 -53.55
CA HIS A 2 -43.95 35.19 -52.23
C HIS A 2 -44.24 34.08 -51.18
N ALA A 3 -43.52 33.89 -50.07
CA ALA A 3 -42.89 34.78 -49.05
C ALA A 3 -43.86 35.54 -48.12
N ARG A 4 -43.90 35.13 -46.84
CA ARG A 4 -44.17 35.90 -45.58
C ARG A 4 -43.74 34.99 -44.42
N LYS A 5 -42.58 35.13 -43.73
CA LYS A 5 -41.94 36.20 -42.93
C LYS A 5 -42.73 36.57 -41.65
N ARG A 6 -42.23 36.10 -40.48
CA ARG A 6 -42.29 36.72 -39.14
C ARG A 6 -41.14 36.13 -38.30
N ASN A 7 -39.98 36.81 -38.30
CA ASN A 7 -39.47 37.78 -37.33
C ASN A 7 -38.91 37.18 -36.03
N ARG A 8 -37.57 37.18 -35.98
CA ARG A 8 -36.71 37.16 -34.79
C ARG A 8 -36.86 38.49 -34.04
N GLY A 9 -36.77 38.45 -32.71
CA GLY A 9 -36.61 39.66 -31.89
C GLY A 9 -36.59 39.33 -30.41
N GLY A 10 -35.40 39.12 -29.85
CA GLY A 10 -35.17 38.91 -28.42
C GLY A 10 -33.68 38.78 -28.15
N ASN A 11 -33.04 39.92 -27.87
CA ASN A 11 -31.60 40.05 -27.61
C ASN A 11 -31.11 39.13 -26.48
N PRO A 12 -29.90 38.53 -26.59
CA PRO A 12 -29.22 37.94 -25.46
C PRO A 12 -28.50 39.04 -24.67
N LEU A 13 -28.83 39.18 -23.39
CA LEU A 13 -28.09 39.98 -22.42
C LEU A 13 -27.90 39.13 -21.16
N PRO A 14 -26.84 39.36 -20.38
CA PRO A 14 -25.46 39.03 -20.70
C PRO A 14 -25.03 37.79 -19.93
N THR A 15 -24.12 37.01 -20.51
CA THR A 15 -23.31 36.03 -19.78
C THR A 15 -22.71 36.69 -18.54
N VAL A 16 -23.21 36.31 -17.37
CA VAL A 16 -22.58 36.63 -16.09
C VAL A 16 -21.25 35.90 -16.08
N ILE A 17 -20.22 36.64 -16.46
CA ILE A 17 -18.82 36.32 -16.21
C ILE A 17 -18.72 36.10 -14.70
N LYS A 18 -18.65 34.83 -14.30
CA LYS A 18 -18.30 34.47 -12.93
C LYS A 18 -16.97 35.13 -12.64
N LYS A 19 -16.99 36.23 -11.88
CA LYS A 19 -15.82 36.71 -11.16
C LYS A 19 -15.26 35.50 -10.41
N GLN A 20 -14.12 35.00 -10.87
CA GLN A 20 -13.25 34.16 -10.07
C GLN A 20 -12.93 34.98 -8.82
N LYS A 21 -13.67 34.74 -7.75
CA LYS A 21 -13.11 34.94 -6.42
C LYS A 21 -11.94 33.97 -6.34
N HIS A 22 -10.74 34.53 -6.26
CA HIS A 22 -9.58 33.83 -5.73
C HIS A 22 -9.96 33.44 -4.29
N ASP A 23 -10.49 32.22 -4.15
CA ASP A 23 -10.77 31.61 -2.87
C ASP A 23 -9.50 30.86 -2.47
N ASP A 24 -8.59 31.57 -1.80
CA ASP A 24 -7.41 30.98 -1.16
C ASP A 24 -7.79 30.24 0.16
N GLY A 25 -9.06 29.86 0.32
CA GLY A 25 -9.50 28.87 1.28
C GLY A 25 -9.66 27.51 0.61
N ARG A 26 -8.98 26.46 1.08
CA ARG A 26 -9.31 25.08 0.69
C ARG A 26 -10.81 24.87 0.95
N ALA A 27 -11.62 24.82 -0.11
CA ALA A 27 -13.05 24.59 0.01
C ALA A 27 -13.30 23.35 0.88
N ILE A 28 -13.98 23.55 2.02
CA ILE A 28 -14.33 22.47 2.94
C ILE A 28 -15.34 21.57 2.21
N VAL A 29 -14.88 20.41 1.75
CA VAL A 29 -15.75 19.45 1.05
C VAL A 29 -16.47 18.60 2.09
N THR A 30 -17.74 18.95 2.33
CA THR A 30 -18.65 18.17 3.18
C THR A 30 -19.36 17.10 2.36
N GLN A 31 -19.31 15.85 2.81
CA GLN A 31 -20.07 14.73 2.26
C GLN A 31 -21.19 14.34 3.21
N SER A 32 -22.35 13.97 2.67
CA SER A 32 -23.55 13.64 3.45
C SER A 32 -24.12 12.29 3.01
N ILE A 33 -24.61 11.49 3.96
CA ILE A 33 -25.30 10.22 3.71
C ILE A 33 -26.47 10.47 2.74
N TRP A 34 -27.27 11.50 3.01
CA TRP A 34 -28.48 11.82 2.27
C TRP A 34 -28.22 12.17 0.80
N LYS A 35 -27.08 12.81 0.50
CA LYS A 35 -26.67 13.12 -0.88
C LYS A 35 -26.23 11.87 -1.66
N SER A 36 -25.85 10.81 -0.97
CA SER A 36 -25.41 9.56 -1.58
C SER A 36 -26.57 8.59 -1.85
N LEU A 37 -27.66 8.67 -1.08
CA LEU A 37 -28.79 7.75 -1.15
C LEU A 37 -29.50 7.65 -2.51
N PRO A 38 -29.90 8.75 -3.20
CA PRO A 38 -30.65 8.63 -4.45
C PRO A 38 -29.90 7.84 -5.53
N ARG A 39 -28.57 8.03 -5.60
CA ARG A 39 -27.70 7.36 -6.57
C ARG A 39 -27.52 5.87 -6.30
N LEU A 40 -27.72 5.44 -5.06
CA LEU A 40 -27.65 4.04 -4.67
C LEU A 40 -28.95 3.31 -5.04
N ARG A 41 -30.11 3.97 -4.88
CA ARG A 41 -31.43 3.43 -5.25
C ARG A 41 -31.57 3.09 -6.73
N GLU A 42 -30.86 3.79 -7.61
CA GLU A 42 -30.92 3.57 -9.05
C GLU A 42 -30.15 2.32 -9.54
N ARG A 43 -29.28 1.73 -8.71
CA ARG A 43 -28.28 0.73 -9.16
C ARG A 43 -28.55 -0.72 -8.77
N GLU A 44 -29.31 -0.97 -7.71
CA GLU A 44 -29.64 -2.34 -7.28
C GLU A 44 -31.16 -2.54 -7.27
N THR A 45 -31.61 -3.65 -7.83
CA THR A 45 -33.04 -3.97 -8.02
C THR A 45 -33.70 -4.58 -6.78
N ASP A 46 -32.92 -5.03 -5.80
CA ASP A 46 -33.37 -5.73 -4.57
C ASP A 46 -33.16 -4.91 -3.28
N ILE A 47 -33.02 -3.59 -3.41
CA ILE A 47 -32.66 -2.65 -2.34
C ILE A 47 -33.64 -2.66 -1.16
N ASP A 48 -34.93 -2.86 -1.45
CA ASP A 48 -36.00 -2.80 -0.46
C ASP A 48 -36.41 -4.17 0.09
N ASN A 49 -35.76 -5.26 -0.34
CA ASN A 49 -36.07 -6.60 0.14
C ASN A 49 -35.44 -6.86 1.52
N THR A 50 -36.27 -7.18 2.52
CA THR A 50 -35.78 -7.46 3.87
C THR A 50 -35.02 -8.77 3.88
N ILE A 51 -33.76 -8.75 4.32
CA ILE A 51 -32.99 -9.97 4.50
C ILE A 51 -33.43 -10.62 5.82
N LYS A 52 -34.24 -11.68 5.72
CA LYS A 52 -34.72 -12.42 6.89
C LYS A 52 -33.56 -13.05 7.66
N SER A 53 -33.65 -13.06 8.99
CA SER A 53 -32.62 -13.62 9.88
C SER A 53 -31.24 -12.95 9.71
N SER A 54 -31.21 -11.72 9.19
CA SER A 54 -29.97 -10.94 9.13
C SER A 54 -29.64 -10.39 10.51
N HIS A 55 -28.39 -10.56 10.92
CA HIS A 55 -27.86 -10.03 12.17
C HIS A 55 -26.43 -9.53 11.94
N VAL A 56 -26.19 -8.26 12.25
CA VAL A 56 -24.87 -7.62 12.23
C VAL A 56 -24.62 -7.00 13.59
N PHE A 57 -23.47 -7.29 14.18
CA PHE A 57 -23.08 -6.77 15.48
C PHE A 57 -21.88 -5.83 15.34
N LEU A 58 -21.89 -4.74 16.09
CA LEU A 58 -20.73 -3.87 16.28
C LEU A 58 -20.41 -3.78 17.75
N ILE A 59 -19.17 -4.08 18.11
CA ILE A 59 -18.69 -3.90 19.48
C ILE A 59 -18.51 -2.41 19.74
N LEU A 60 -19.09 -1.92 20.83
CA LEU A 60 -18.99 -0.52 21.24
C LEU A 60 -18.64 -0.45 22.72
N SER A 61 -17.79 0.51 23.08
CA SER A 61 -17.62 0.92 24.47
C SER A 61 -18.89 1.59 25.00
N ASN A 62 -18.99 1.70 26.33
CA ASN A 62 -20.13 2.38 26.95
C ASN A 62 -20.22 3.86 26.55
N GLU A 63 -19.08 4.54 26.42
CA GLU A 63 -19.01 5.94 26.02
C GLU A 63 -19.46 6.15 24.57
N GLU A 64 -18.95 5.34 23.64
CA GLU A 64 -19.36 5.37 22.24
C GLU A 64 -20.86 5.11 22.07
N LYS A 65 -21.39 4.14 22.82
CA LYS A 65 -22.82 3.83 22.84
C LYS A 65 -23.65 5.02 23.33
N LEU A 66 -23.26 5.64 24.45
CA LEU A 66 -23.95 6.82 24.99
C LEU A 66 -23.89 7.99 24.00
N TYR A 67 -22.76 8.16 23.31
CA TYR A 67 -22.60 9.18 22.28
C TYR A 67 -23.52 8.92 21.08
N LEU A 68 -23.50 7.71 20.51
CA LEU A 68 -24.34 7.34 19.36
C LEU A 68 -25.84 7.46 19.66
N LYS A 69 -26.27 7.12 20.88
CA LYS A 69 -27.68 7.25 21.30
C LYS A 69 -28.21 8.69 21.23
N LYS A 70 -27.35 9.70 21.33
CA LYS A 70 -27.75 11.11 21.21
C LYS A 70 -28.25 11.45 19.80
N PHE A 71 -27.66 10.82 18.79
CA PHE A 71 -27.87 11.13 17.37
C PHE A 71 -28.71 10.08 16.63
N ILE A 72 -29.03 8.94 17.26
CA ILE A 72 -29.71 7.82 16.59
C ILE A 72 -31.08 8.20 16.00
N LYS A 73 -31.71 9.24 16.56
CA LYS A 73 -32.98 9.78 16.05
C LYS A 73 -32.84 10.31 14.63
N ASP A 74 -31.66 10.78 14.24
CA ASP A 74 -31.41 11.40 12.93
C ASP A 74 -31.49 10.40 11.78
N ILE A 75 -31.41 9.08 12.06
CA ILE A 75 -31.61 8.01 11.07
C ILE A 75 -32.92 7.25 11.23
N SER A 76 -33.75 7.63 12.22
CA SER A 76 -35.00 6.92 12.55
C SER A 76 -36.07 7.04 11.47
N GLU A 77 -36.00 8.07 10.62
CA GLU A 77 -36.88 8.26 9.47
C GLU A 77 -36.60 7.23 8.35
N VAL A 78 -35.38 6.69 8.29
CA VAL A 78 -34.96 5.75 7.24
C VAL A 78 -34.87 4.32 7.75
N ILE A 79 -34.50 4.14 9.01
CA ILE A 79 -34.37 2.82 9.63
C ILE A 79 -35.33 2.72 10.80
N ASP A 80 -36.26 1.76 10.72
CA ASP A 80 -37.17 1.44 11.81
C ASP A 80 -36.37 1.12 13.09
N SER A 81 -36.72 1.83 14.18
CA SER A 81 -36.23 1.60 15.54
C SER A 81 -36.20 0.14 15.99
N LYS A 82 -37.08 -0.72 15.46
CA LYS A 82 -37.12 -2.15 15.81
C LYS A 82 -35.95 -2.96 15.23
N LYS A 83 -35.30 -2.43 14.19
CA LYS A 83 -34.22 -3.09 13.45
C LYS A 83 -32.86 -2.92 14.11
N TYR A 84 -32.67 -1.95 15.00
CA TYR A 84 -31.43 -1.82 15.75
C TYR A 84 -31.68 -1.91 17.27
N VAL A 85 -30.75 -2.54 17.99
CA VAL A 85 -30.84 -2.71 19.45
C VAL A 85 -29.48 -2.43 20.07
N PHE A 86 -29.45 -1.51 21.04
CA PHE A 86 -28.24 -1.26 21.84
C PHE A 86 -28.21 -2.19 23.03
N HIS A 87 -27.24 -3.10 23.04
CA HIS A 87 -26.96 -4.02 24.13
C HIS A 87 -25.92 -3.42 25.09
N GLU A 88 -25.52 -4.20 26.10
CA GLU A 88 -24.48 -3.76 27.06
C GLU A 88 -23.16 -3.46 26.35
N ARG A 89 -22.70 -4.35 25.46
CA ARG A 89 -21.34 -4.32 24.87
C ARG A 89 -21.31 -4.21 23.34
N CYS A 90 -22.47 -4.12 22.71
CA CYS A 90 -22.58 -4.02 21.27
C CYS A 90 -23.86 -3.29 20.85
N VAL A 91 -23.92 -2.93 19.58
CA VAL A 91 -25.17 -2.63 18.89
C VAL A 91 -25.42 -3.70 17.84
N GLU A 92 -26.66 -4.17 17.79
CA GLU A 92 -27.15 -5.16 16.85
C GLU A 92 -28.04 -4.49 15.82
N LEU A 93 -27.82 -4.79 14.54
CA LEU A 93 -28.77 -4.52 13.45
C LEU A 93 -29.35 -5.86 12.99
N ARG A 94 -30.68 -6.00 13.03
CA ARG A 94 -31.42 -7.25 12.78
C ARG A 94 -32.54 -7.06 11.77
N ASN A 95 -32.82 -8.10 10.98
CA ASN A 95 -33.91 -8.14 10.00
C ASN A 95 -33.97 -6.88 9.13
N PHE A 96 -32.83 -6.51 8.57
CA PHE A 96 -32.61 -5.24 7.88
C PHE A 96 -32.70 -5.38 6.36
N HIS A 97 -32.97 -4.26 5.68
CA HIS A 97 -32.73 -4.10 4.24
C HIS A 97 -31.25 -3.81 3.99
N ILE A 98 -30.77 -4.09 2.78
CA ILE A 98 -29.37 -3.80 2.40
C ILE A 98 -29.07 -2.31 2.61
N MET A 99 -30.03 -1.43 2.31
CA MET A 99 -29.94 0.01 2.57
C MET A 99 -29.86 0.38 4.05
N ASP A 100 -30.66 -0.27 4.89
CA ASP A 100 -30.63 -0.03 6.34
C ASP A 100 -29.22 -0.30 6.86
N CYS A 101 -28.60 -1.42 6.46
CA CYS A 101 -27.23 -1.75 6.83
C CYS A 101 -26.23 -0.70 6.32
N CYS A 102 -26.34 -0.30 5.05
CA CYS A 102 -25.48 0.71 4.46
C CYS A 102 -25.55 2.06 5.20
N VAL A 103 -26.75 2.56 5.46
CA VAL A 103 -26.98 3.82 6.18
C VAL A 103 -26.53 3.72 7.62
N PHE A 104 -26.92 2.64 8.32
CA PHE A 104 -26.59 2.42 9.72
C PHE A 104 -25.07 2.38 9.94
N LEU A 105 -24.35 1.62 9.11
CA LEU A 105 -22.90 1.52 9.23
C LEU A 105 -22.21 2.84 8.88
N ALA A 106 -22.63 3.53 7.81
CA ALA A 106 -22.09 4.83 7.47
C ALA A 106 -22.31 5.86 8.60
N PHE A 107 -23.52 5.88 9.18
CA PHE A 107 -23.86 6.73 10.32
C PHE A 107 -22.99 6.43 11.55
N VAL A 108 -22.87 5.15 11.93
CA VAL A 108 -22.04 4.75 13.07
C VAL A 108 -20.58 5.16 12.82
N MET A 109 -20.04 4.89 11.63
CA MET A 109 -18.66 5.23 11.28
C MET A 109 -18.40 6.75 11.33
N ILE A 110 -19.32 7.57 10.80
CA ILE A 110 -19.19 9.04 10.84
C ILE A 110 -19.17 9.52 12.28
N ASN A 111 -20.13 9.11 13.10
CA ASN A 111 -20.26 9.60 14.47
C ASN A 111 -19.14 9.09 15.37
N LEU A 112 -18.69 7.83 15.22
CA LEU A 112 -17.50 7.36 15.92
C LEU A 112 -16.25 8.12 15.47
N ASN A 113 -16.10 8.44 14.18
CA ASN A 113 -14.99 9.26 13.72
C ASN A 113 -14.98 10.65 14.39
N LYS A 114 -16.15 11.28 14.53
CA LYS A 114 -16.31 12.57 15.24
C LYS A 114 -16.02 12.44 16.74
N PHE A 115 -16.53 11.39 17.38
CA PHE A 115 -16.27 11.07 18.78
C PHE A 115 -14.77 10.99 19.07
N TRP A 116 -14.05 10.15 18.31
CA TRP A 116 -12.60 9.96 18.48
C TRP A 116 -11.77 11.20 18.13
N ARG A 117 -12.25 12.03 17.20
CA ARG A 117 -11.62 13.32 16.85
C ARG A 117 -12.01 14.46 17.78
N LYS A 118 -12.93 14.24 18.73
CA LYS A 118 -13.54 15.29 19.58
C LYS A 118 -14.07 16.48 18.75
N SER A 119 -14.71 16.18 17.63
CA SER A 119 -15.32 17.21 16.78
C SER A 119 -16.61 17.74 17.42
N ASN A 120 -16.80 19.06 17.39
CA ASN A 120 -18.01 19.74 17.87
C ASN A 120 -19.09 19.87 16.77
N GLU A 121 -18.96 19.12 15.68
CA GLU A 121 -19.96 19.11 14.61
C GLU A 121 -21.25 18.43 15.06
N ASN A 122 -22.36 19.18 15.00
CA ASN A 122 -23.69 18.66 15.39
C ASN A 122 -24.38 17.83 14.30
N ASP A 123 -23.97 17.95 13.03
CA ASP A 123 -24.57 17.17 11.94
C ASP A 123 -24.07 15.72 11.99
N SER A 124 -24.92 14.79 12.42
CA SER A 124 -24.57 13.36 12.58
C SER A 124 -24.51 12.59 11.26
N CYS A 125 -25.00 13.14 10.16
CA CYS A 125 -25.15 12.48 8.87
C CYS A 125 -24.22 13.02 7.78
N SER A 126 -23.38 14.00 8.13
CA SER A 126 -22.36 14.53 7.25
C SER A 126 -20.97 14.50 7.86
N ILE A 127 -19.95 14.51 7.02
CA ILE A 127 -18.55 14.50 7.44
C ILE A 127 -17.69 15.39 6.52
N ILE A 128 -16.76 16.12 7.13
CA ILE A 128 -15.86 17.05 6.45
C ILE A 128 -14.56 16.31 6.06
N LYS A 129 -14.13 16.46 4.79
CA LYS A 129 -12.83 15.96 4.34
C LYS A 129 -11.67 16.80 4.93
N PRO A 130 -10.51 16.17 5.22
CA PRO A 130 -10.17 14.78 5.01
C PRO A 130 -10.61 13.86 6.18
N PHE A 131 -11.13 12.68 5.83
CA PHE A 131 -11.49 11.65 6.81
C PHE A 131 -11.08 10.27 6.31
N LEU A 132 -11.08 9.32 7.24
CA LEU A 132 -10.95 7.90 6.95
C LEU A 132 -11.92 7.16 7.85
N LEU A 133 -13.00 6.65 7.26
CA LEU A 133 -14.00 5.86 7.96
C LEU A 133 -13.52 4.42 8.01
N ARG A 134 -13.56 3.83 9.22
CA ARG A 134 -13.27 2.41 9.46
C ARG A 134 -14.26 1.82 10.44
N CYS A 135 -14.67 0.58 10.24
CA CYS A 135 -15.38 -0.21 11.24
C CYS A 135 -15.07 -1.69 11.09
N SER A 136 -15.21 -2.41 12.19
CA SER A 136 -15.28 -3.87 12.19
C SER A 136 -16.69 -4.29 12.61
N ILE A 137 -17.30 -5.09 11.77
CA ILE A 137 -18.61 -5.70 12.02
C ILE A 137 -18.44 -7.20 12.26
N PHE A 138 -19.38 -7.79 12.98
CA PHE A 138 -19.41 -9.21 13.26
C PHE A 138 -20.71 -9.80 12.77
N ILE A 139 -20.61 -10.92 12.08
CA ILE A 139 -21.74 -11.72 11.61
C ILE A 139 -21.53 -13.17 12.01
N HIS A 140 -22.59 -13.90 12.26
CA HIS A 140 -22.47 -15.30 12.68
C HIS A 140 -21.80 -16.14 11.58
N GLN A 141 -21.01 -17.14 11.97
CA GLN A 141 -20.21 -17.97 11.06
C GLN A 141 -21.03 -18.72 9.99
N SER A 142 -22.31 -19.00 10.27
CA SER A 142 -23.23 -19.63 9.31
C SER A 142 -23.57 -18.74 8.12
N CYS A 143 -23.34 -17.42 8.21
CA CYS A 143 -23.56 -16.51 7.10
C CYS A 143 -22.55 -16.79 5.98
N GLN A 144 -23.04 -16.98 4.75
CA GLN A 144 -22.17 -17.13 3.58
C GLN A 144 -21.74 -15.75 3.10
N VAL A 145 -20.43 -15.52 3.16
CA VAL A 145 -19.79 -14.27 2.78
C VAL A 145 -18.90 -14.58 1.59
N LYS A 146 -19.15 -13.93 0.46
CA LYS A 146 -18.21 -13.99 -0.67
C LYS A 146 -17.01 -13.08 -0.37
N ALA A 147 -15.83 -13.51 -0.79
CA ALA A 147 -14.63 -12.68 -0.68
C ALA A 147 -14.85 -11.35 -1.43
N PRO A 148 -14.46 -10.22 -0.83
CA PRO A 148 -14.60 -8.93 -1.49
C PRO A 148 -13.73 -8.90 -2.75
N ILE A 149 -14.30 -8.45 -3.87
CA ILE A 149 -13.55 -8.27 -5.12
C ILE A 149 -12.82 -6.93 -5.01
N PRO A 150 -11.46 -6.92 -4.98
CA PRO A 150 -10.73 -5.68 -4.86
C PRO A 150 -10.91 -4.82 -6.12
N SER A 151 -11.63 -3.71 -5.99
CA SER A 151 -11.77 -2.71 -7.04
C SER A 151 -10.63 -1.71 -6.95
N ARG A 152 -9.77 -1.65 -7.98
CA ARG A 152 -8.71 -0.63 -8.08
C ARG A 152 -9.25 0.79 -8.29
N LYS A 153 -10.55 0.95 -8.56
CA LYS A 153 -11.18 2.23 -8.93
C LYS A 153 -11.85 2.97 -7.76
N THR A 154 -11.98 2.33 -6.60
CA THR A 154 -12.70 2.88 -5.44
C THR A 154 -11.79 2.93 -4.23
N SER A 155 -12.04 3.90 -3.34
CA SER A 155 -11.37 3.96 -2.03
C SER A 155 -11.88 2.95 -1.01
N PHE A 156 -13.01 2.30 -1.30
CA PHE A 156 -13.59 1.27 -0.44
C PHE A 156 -12.73 0.02 -0.43
N GLN A 157 -12.42 -0.44 0.78
CA GLN A 157 -11.73 -1.68 1.06
C GLN A 157 -12.59 -2.48 2.03
N SER A 158 -12.74 -3.76 1.73
CA SER A 158 -13.25 -4.72 2.70
C SER A 158 -12.28 -5.87 2.87
N GLN A 159 -12.14 -6.32 4.11
CA GLN A 159 -11.31 -7.43 4.47
C GLN A 159 -12.07 -8.34 5.43
N LEU A 160 -12.13 -9.63 5.12
CA LEU A 160 -12.52 -10.64 6.09
C LEU A 160 -11.30 -10.93 6.97
N ALA A 161 -11.44 -10.75 8.29
CA ALA A 161 -10.35 -11.02 9.21
C ALA A 161 -10.03 -12.52 9.23
N HIS A 162 -8.75 -12.86 9.07
CA HIS A 162 -8.29 -14.25 9.15
C HIS A 162 -8.51 -14.84 10.55
N VAL A 163 -8.30 -14.01 11.57
CA VAL A 163 -8.54 -14.37 12.98
C VAL A 163 -9.62 -13.44 13.51
N SER A 164 -10.79 -14.00 13.83
CA SER A 164 -11.87 -13.24 14.44
C SER A 164 -11.61 -13.06 15.93
N LYS A 165 -11.87 -11.86 16.45
CA LYS A 165 -11.84 -11.57 17.89
C LYS A 165 -12.93 -12.32 18.67
N VAL A 166 -14.02 -12.71 18.00
CA VAL A 166 -15.17 -13.35 18.63
C VAL A 166 -15.38 -14.73 18.01
N PRO A 167 -15.00 -15.82 18.72
CA PRO A 167 -15.28 -17.19 18.28
C PRO A 167 -16.74 -17.39 17.86
N GLY A 168 -16.98 -18.17 16.80
CA GLY A 168 -18.33 -18.39 16.25
C GLY A 168 -18.85 -17.25 15.35
N PHE A 169 -18.12 -16.14 15.26
CA PHE A 169 -18.48 -15.00 14.42
C PHE A 169 -17.35 -14.65 13.45
N LYS A 170 -17.70 -14.27 12.22
CA LYS A 170 -16.80 -13.71 11.22
C LYS A 170 -16.69 -12.22 11.45
N GLN A 171 -15.47 -11.71 11.50
CA GLN A 171 -15.20 -10.27 11.57
C GLN A 171 -14.89 -9.74 10.17
N ILE A 172 -15.64 -8.73 9.74
CA ILE A 172 -15.41 -8.05 8.46
C ILE A 172 -15.04 -6.60 8.76
N GLU A 173 -13.93 -6.15 8.22
CA GLU A 173 -13.50 -4.76 8.28
C GLU A 173 -13.92 -4.02 7.01
N PHE A 174 -14.46 -2.82 7.19
CA PHE A 174 -14.72 -1.85 6.13
C PHE A 174 -13.88 -0.61 6.33
N ARG A 175 -13.33 -0.10 5.24
CA ARG A 175 -12.50 1.11 5.23
C ARG A 175 -12.73 1.92 3.97
N SER A 176 -12.82 3.25 4.09
CA SER A 176 -12.86 4.17 2.94
C SER A 176 -12.54 5.61 3.35
N ASN A 177 -11.98 6.40 2.43
CA ASN A 177 -11.77 7.84 2.58
C ASN A 177 -12.81 8.68 1.78
N ASP A 178 -13.82 8.03 1.22
CA ASP A 178 -14.92 8.67 0.50
C ASP A 178 -16.26 8.01 0.86
N LEU A 179 -17.23 8.82 1.31
CA LEU A 179 -18.51 8.32 1.79
C LEU A 179 -19.33 7.64 0.69
N LYS A 180 -19.22 8.11 -0.56
CA LYS A 180 -19.94 7.52 -1.69
C LYS A 180 -19.41 6.13 -2.00
N ASP A 181 -18.08 5.99 -2.04
CA ASP A 181 -17.43 4.70 -2.25
C ASP A 181 -17.74 3.74 -1.10
N LEU A 182 -17.70 4.23 0.15
CA LEU A 182 -18.06 3.44 1.33
C LEU A 182 -19.46 2.86 1.22
N MET A 183 -20.45 3.72 0.99
CA MET A 183 -21.85 3.30 0.94
C MET A 183 -22.12 2.35 -0.24
N SER A 184 -21.55 2.63 -1.41
CA SER A 184 -21.66 1.74 -2.59
C SER A 184 -21.01 0.39 -2.33
N GLY A 185 -19.85 0.39 -1.67
CA GLY A 185 -19.10 -0.82 -1.33
C GLY A 185 -19.81 -1.70 -0.31
N ILE A 186 -20.35 -1.11 0.76
CA ILE A 186 -21.17 -1.83 1.75
C ILE A 186 -22.40 -2.43 1.07
N LEU A 187 -23.12 -1.65 0.27
CA LEU A 187 -24.31 -2.10 -0.45
C LEU A 187 -24.02 -3.33 -1.31
N HIS A 188 -22.99 -3.23 -2.17
CA HIS A 188 -22.57 -4.31 -3.05
C HIS A 188 -22.10 -5.56 -2.29
N GLN A 189 -21.46 -5.38 -1.13
CA GLN A 189 -20.96 -6.50 -0.36
C GLN A 189 -22.07 -7.21 0.41
N VAL A 190 -22.95 -6.46 1.06
CA VAL A 190 -24.07 -7.00 1.85
C VAL A 190 -25.10 -7.66 0.94
N SER A 191 -25.32 -7.16 -0.28
CA SER A 191 -26.22 -7.78 -1.27
C SER A 191 -25.79 -9.20 -1.67
N ASN A 192 -24.49 -9.52 -1.49
CA ASN A 192 -23.94 -10.83 -1.78
C ASN A 192 -23.94 -11.80 -0.57
N TRP A 193 -24.42 -11.38 0.60
CA TRP A 193 -24.45 -12.22 1.80
C TRP A 193 -25.71 -13.07 1.87
N LYS A 194 -25.55 -14.30 2.36
CA LYS A 194 -26.69 -15.18 2.63
C LYS A 194 -26.72 -15.54 4.12
N PHE A 195 -27.69 -14.96 4.82
CA PHE A 195 -27.92 -15.23 6.22
C PHE A 195 -28.74 -16.51 6.38
N GLN A 196 -28.44 -17.26 7.44
CA GLN A 196 -29.13 -18.49 7.79
C GLN A 196 -29.94 -18.26 9.07
N PRO A 197 -31.12 -18.89 9.20
CA PRO A 197 -31.91 -18.81 10.43
C PRO A 197 -31.09 -19.28 11.64
N PRO A 198 -31.04 -18.50 12.73
CA PRO A 198 -30.32 -18.92 13.92
C PRO A 198 -31.08 -20.02 14.66
N LYS A 199 -30.35 -20.94 15.29
CA LYS A 199 -30.93 -21.99 16.16
C LYS A 199 -31.35 -21.46 17.54
N GLY A 200 -31.01 -20.22 17.86
CA GLY A 200 -31.26 -19.62 19.16
C GLY A 200 -31.03 -18.11 19.14
N SER A 201 -30.78 -17.54 20.32
CA SER A 201 -30.61 -16.10 20.47
C SER A 201 -29.18 -15.67 20.16
N LEU A 202 -28.92 -15.21 18.93
CA LEU A 202 -27.56 -14.81 18.50
C LEU A 202 -26.96 -13.70 19.36
N HIS A 203 -27.76 -12.77 19.89
CA HIS A 203 -27.24 -11.73 20.76
C HIS A 203 -26.72 -12.30 22.10
N LYS A 204 -27.37 -13.31 22.66
CA LYS A 204 -26.92 -13.97 23.90
C LYS A 204 -25.61 -14.69 23.64
N GLU A 205 -25.57 -15.51 22.58
CA GLU A 205 -24.35 -16.19 22.15
C GLU A 205 -23.18 -15.21 21.94
N PHE A 206 -23.43 -14.11 21.22
CA PHE A 206 -22.42 -13.08 20.98
C PHE A 206 -21.95 -12.41 22.28
N ALA A 207 -22.88 -12.09 23.18
CA ALA A 207 -22.57 -11.46 24.47
C ALA A 207 -21.79 -12.40 25.39
N ASP A 208 -22.17 -13.67 25.46
CA ASP A 208 -21.53 -14.70 26.27
C ASP A 208 -20.09 -14.90 25.81
N VAL A 209 -19.86 -15.10 24.50
CA VAL A 209 -18.51 -15.25 23.94
C VAL A 209 -17.66 -14.01 24.19
N LEU A 210 -18.21 -12.80 24.00
CA LEU A 210 -17.49 -11.56 24.30
C LEU A 210 -17.14 -11.43 25.79
N SER A 211 -18.01 -11.90 26.67
CA SER A 211 -17.77 -11.86 28.11
C SER A 211 -16.63 -12.79 28.50
N VAL A 212 -16.61 -14.02 27.96
CA VAL A 212 -15.54 -15.00 28.18
C VAL A 212 -14.21 -14.47 27.65
N GLU A 213 -14.17 -13.94 26.42
CA GLU A 213 -12.94 -13.40 25.84
C GLU A 213 -12.40 -12.20 26.62
N LYS A 214 -13.28 -11.30 27.08
CA LYS A 214 -12.87 -10.18 27.92
C LYS A 214 -12.31 -10.68 29.25
N SER A 215 -13.00 -11.61 29.93
CA SER A 215 -12.53 -12.18 31.18
C SER A 215 -11.19 -12.91 31.03
N ARG A 216 -11.00 -13.62 29.92
CA ARG A 216 -9.74 -14.27 29.56
C ARG A 216 -8.61 -13.26 29.39
N LEU A 217 -8.84 -12.20 28.61
CA LEU A 217 -7.85 -11.13 28.41
C LEU A 217 -7.53 -10.39 29.71
N THR A 218 -8.56 -10.03 30.49
CA THR A 218 -8.39 -9.38 31.79
C THR A 218 -7.59 -10.27 32.74
N SER A 219 -7.89 -11.56 32.80
CA SER A 219 -7.14 -12.51 33.64
C SER A 219 -5.68 -12.60 33.21
N ALA A 220 -5.41 -12.70 31.89
CA ALA A 220 -4.05 -12.73 31.36
C ALA A 220 -3.26 -11.46 31.71
N ILE A 221 -3.87 -10.29 31.59
CA ILE A 221 -3.23 -9.01 31.94
C ILE A 221 -2.97 -8.92 33.45
N LEU A 222 -3.94 -9.33 34.28
CA LEU A 222 -3.80 -9.31 35.74
C LEU A 222 -2.74 -10.29 36.26
N GLN A 223 -2.42 -11.34 35.49
CA GLN A 223 -1.36 -12.30 35.84
C GLN A 223 0.04 -11.78 35.53
N LEU A 224 0.21 -10.78 34.65
CA LEU A 224 1.53 -10.28 34.23
C LEU A 224 2.42 -9.84 35.41
N PRO A 225 1.94 -9.10 36.43
CA PRO A 225 2.77 -8.67 37.55
C PRO A 225 3.20 -9.80 38.49
N PHE A 226 2.60 -10.98 38.40
CA PHE A 226 2.85 -12.14 39.26
C PHE A 226 3.39 -13.34 38.50
N PHE A 227 3.85 -13.12 37.27
CA PHE A 227 4.28 -14.20 36.38
C PHE A 227 5.42 -15.04 36.98
N ASP A 228 6.30 -14.40 37.74
CA ASP A 228 7.38 -14.99 38.53
C ASP A 228 6.91 -15.89 39.68
N LYS A 229 5.70 -15.66 40.20
CA LYS A 229 5.09 -16.47 41.27
C LYS A 229 4.26 -17.63 40.73
N VAL A 230 3.74 -17.49 39.51
CA VAL A 230 2.94 -18.52 38.84
C VAL A 230 3.84 -19.53 38.12
N MET A 231 5.01 -19.11 37.68
CA MET A 231 6.03 -19.97 37.08
C MET A 231 7.15 -20.24 38.08
N ASN A 232 7.56 -21.50 38.27
CA ASN A 232 8.76 -21.81 39.02
C ASN A 232 10.01 -21.49 38.17
N LEU A 233 10.41 -20.22 38.20
CA LEU A 233 11.54 -19.72 37.42
C LEU A 233 12.86 -20.39 37.81
N GLU A 234 13.04 -20.80 39.06
CA GLU A 234 14.25 -21.49 39.54
C GLU A 234 14.39 -22.87 38.90
N MET A 235 13.30 -23.63 38.87
CA MET A 235 13.28 -24.95 38.23
C MET A 235 13.48 -24.84 36.72
N ALA A 236 12.84 -23.85 36.08
CA ALA A 236 13.03 -23.57 34.65
C ALA A 236 14.45 -23.09 34.33
N ALA A 237 15.07 -22.31 35.21
CA ALA A 237 16.46 -21.89 35.07
C ALA A 237 17.40 -23.09 35.22
N ALA A 238 17.20 -23.93 36.24
CA ALA A 238 18.01 -25.12 36.47
C ALA A 238 17.92 -26.13 35.30
N SER A 239 16.71 -26.37 34.78
CA SER A 239 16.50 -27.31 33.67
C SER A 239 17.11 -26.82 32.36
N ASN A 240 17.09 -25.50 32.12
CA ASN A 240 17.54 -24.92 30.86
C ASN A 240 19.00 -24.43 30.89
N ALA A 241 19.62 -24.32 32.07
CA ALA A 241 20.97 -23.77 32.22
C ALA A 241 22.01 -24.50 31.36
N LEU A 242 22.01 -25.84 31.39
CA LEU A 242 22.95 -26.65 30.62
C LEU A 242 22.76 -26.46 29.11
N VAL A 243 21.51 -26.41 28.64
CA VAL A 243 21.17 -26.21 27.22
C VAL A 243 21.59 -24.80 26.75
N ILE A 244 21.39 -23.79 27.59
CA ILE A 244 21.78 -22.41 27.29
C ILE A 244 23.30 -22.26 27.23
N GLU A 245 24.04 -22.84 28.20
CA GLU A 245 25.50 -22.78 28.19
C GLU A 245 26.10 -23.59 27.02
N GLU A 246 25.53 -24.74 26.68
CA GLU A 246 25.95 -25.48 25.50
C GLU A 246 25.67 -24.68 24.20
N SER A 247 24.50 -24.06 24.09
CA SER A 247 24.16 -23.20 22.96
C SER A 247 25.12 -22.01 22.85
N LYS A 248 25.49 -21.40 23.97
CA LYS A 248 26.45 -20.29 24.03
C LYS A 248 27.84 -20.73 23.57
N LYS A 249 28.30 -21.90 24.02
CA LYS A 249 29.60 -22.47 23.58
C LYS A 249 29.60 -22.74 22.07
N ARG A 250 28.54 -23.36 21.54
CA ARG A 250 28.40 -23.61 20.09
C ARG A 250 28.38 -22.30 19.28
N LEU A 251 27.73 -21.26 19.79
CA LEU A 251 27.72 -19.94 19.15
C LEU A 251 29.11 -19.29 19.15
N GLN A 252 29.86 -19.40 20.25
CA GLN A 252 31.24 -18.91 20.33
C GLN A 252 32.17 -19.65 19.38
N GLU A 253 32.11 -20.98 19.33
CA GLU A 253 32.88 -21.79 18.39
C GLU A 253 32.54 -21.44 16.93
N HIS A 254 31.24 -21.23 16.64
CA HIS A 254 30.81 -20.80 15.33
C HIS A 254 31.34 -19.41 14.98
N ALA A 255 31.33 -18.46 15.93
CA ALA A 255 31.87 -17.11 15.72
C ALA A 255 33.38 -17.14 15.42
N ILE A 256 34.14 -17.95 16.15
CA ILE A 256 35.59 -18.14 15.91
C ILE A 256 35.82 -18.73 14.51
N LYS A 257 35.11 -19.82 14.16
CA LYS A 257 35.20 -20.43 12.83
C LYS A 257 34.86 -19.43 11.71
N LEU A 258 33.90 -18.55 11.95
CA LEU A 258 33.48 -17.55 10.98
C LEU A 258 34.51 -16.42 10.83
N GLN A 259 35.20 -16.07 11.91
CA GLN A 259 36.32 -15.13 11.88
C GLN A 259 37.52 -15.73 11.16
N GLU A 260 37.91 -16.96 11.50
CA GLU A 260 39.00 -17.69 10.82
C GLU A 260 38.71 -17.86 9.32
N TYR A 261 37.47 -18.18 8.95
CA TYR A 261 37.06 -18.25 7.54
C TYR A 261 37.19 -16.89 6.83
N ASN A 262 36.78 -15.80 7.49
CA ASN A 262 36.92 -14.45 6.91
C ASN A 262 38.39 -14.03 6.79
N ASP A 263 39.26 -14.44 7.72
CA ASP A 263 40.69 -14.14 7.70
C ASP A 263 41.43 -14.95 6.61
N LEU A 264 40.97 -16.18 6.31
CA LEU A 264 41.46 -17.02 5.22
C LEU A 264 41.01 -16.54 3.83
N VAL A 265 39.90 -15.81 3.76
CA VAL A 265 39.50 -15.09 2.55
C VAL A 265 40.42 -13.87 2.42
N VAL A 266 41.62 -14.11 1.90
CA VAL A 266 42.51 -13.05 1.41
C VAL A 266 41.71 -12.25 0.40
N VAL A 267 41.19 -11.10 0.84
CA VAL A 267 40.75 -10.04 -0.06
C VAL A 267 41.97 -9.72 -0.90
N GLN A 268 41.99 -10.21 -2.14
CA GLN A 268 42.90 -9.69 -3.15
C GLN A 268 42.56 -8.20 -3.25
N LYS A 269 43.32 -7.37 -2.52
CA LYS A 269 43.36 -5.94 -2.80
C LYS A 269 43.65 -5.84 -4.30
N PRO A 270 42.82 -5.14 -5.08
CA PRO A 270 43.12 -4.96 -6.49
C PRO A 270 44.50 -4.31 -6.57
N LYS A 271 45.48 -5.06 -7.08
CA LYS A 271 46.68 -4.48 -7.68
C LYS A 271 46.17 -3.66 -8.85
N ASN A 272 46.06 -2.36 -8.64
CA ASN A 272 46.37 -1.30 -9.58
C ASN A 272 45.75 0.01 -9.09
N THR A 273 46.56 0.82 -8.43
CA THR A 273 46.59 2.25 -8.77
C THR A 273 47.95 2.78 -8.35
N GLU A 274 48.66 3.31 -9.35
CA GLU A 274 49.89 4.05 -9.20
C GLU A 274 49.72 5.19 -8.20
N GLU A 275 50.87 5.56 -7.64
CA GLU A 275 51.13 6.61 -6.66
C GLU A 275 50.25 7.85 -6.83
N ALA A 276 49.39 8.10 -5.84
CA ALA A 276 48.92 9.45 -5.53
C ALA A 276 49.35 9.78 -4.10
N LYS A 277 50.24 10.76 -3.99
CA LYS A 277 50.85 11.27 -2.76
C LYS A 277 49.84 11.53 -1.64
N PRO A 278 50.22 11.35 -0.36
CA PRO A 278 49.42 11.80 0.75
C PRO A 278 49.48 13.33 0.83
N GLN A 279 48.38 14.02 0.50
CA GLN A 279 48.21 15.42 0.89
C GLN A 279 47.58 15.48 2.27
N ALA A 280 48.30 16.20 3.14
CA ALA A 280 48.03 16.37 4.55
C ALA A 280 46.61 16.90 4.82
N SER A 281 45.99 16.31 5.83
CA SER A 281 44.81 16.80 6.51
C SER A 281 45.14 18.09 7.25
N GLU A 282 44.54 19.21 6.85
CA GLU A 282 44.39 20.39 7.71
C GLU A 282 43.00 21.00 7.55
N ASN A 283 42.45 21.38 8.70
CA ASN A 283 41.31 22.28 8.93
C ASN A 283 39.88 21.70 8.95
N SER A 284 39.57 21.17 10.13
CA SER A 284 38.43 21.57 10.97
C SER A 284 37.74 22.89 10.57
N ARG A 285 36.40 22.87 10.38
CA ARG A 285 35.38 23.72 11.06
C ARG A 285 33.96 23.57 10.45
N PRO A 286 32.88 23.99 11.14
CA PRO A 286 31.91 23.05 11.68
C PRO A 286 30.48 23.20 11.12
N SER A 287 29.64 22.23 11.47
CA SER A 287 28.19 22.28 11.35
C SER A 287 27.60 23.58 11.91
N ARG A 288 26.80 24.28 11.11
CA ARG A 288 25.82 25.25 11.62
C ARG A 288 24.42 24.84 11.18
N HIS A 289 23.65 24.46 12.20
CA HIS A 289 22.21 24.35 12.16
C HIS A 289 21.70 25.48 13.06
N ILE A 290 21.11 26.53 12.48
CA ILE A 290 20.17 27.48 13.12
C ILE A 290 19.21 27.91 12.00
N GLY A 291 17.92 28.01 12.33
CA GLY A 291 16.82 28.05 11.38
C GLY A 291 16.32 29.43 10.99
N ALA A 292 15.21 29.37 10.26
CA ALA A 292 14.13 30.34 10.06
C ALA A 292 14.20 31.34 8.88
N SER A 293 13.07 31.33 8.15
CA SER A 293 12.42 32.40 7.36
C SER A 293 12.93 32.79 5.97
N GLY A 294 12.09 32.45 4.97
CA GLY A 294 11.61 33.39 3.95
C GLY A 294 12.51 33.69 2.76
N ALA A 295 12.18 33.12 1.58
CA ALA A 295 11.95 33.84 0.32
C ALA A 295 11.95 32.89 -0.89
N SER A 296 10.82 32.93 -1.60
CA SER A 296 10.66 32.81 -3.06
C SER A 296 11.87 32.37 -3.92
N SER A 297 11.67 31.30 -4.69
CA SER A 297 12.04 31.33 -6.11
C SER A 297 11.13 30.42 -6.95
N SER A 298 10.22 31.09 -7.64
CA SER A 298 9.54 30.65 -8.85
C SER A 298 10.52 30.50 -10.00
N THR A 299 10.51 29.35 -10.69
CA THR A 299 11.02 29.24 -12.07
C THR A 299 10.01 28.51 -12.94
N SER A 300 9.25 29.32 -13.68
CA SER A 300 8.53 28.98 -14.89
C SER A 300 9.49 28.75 -16.06
N ARG A 301 9.27 27.68 -16.84
CA ARG A 301 9.42 27.66 -18.31
C ARG A 301 9.01 26.29 -18.86
N TYR A 302 7.87 26.21 -19.56
CA TYR A 302 7.75 25.63 -20.90
C TYR A 302 6.34 25.94 -21.46
N GLN A 303 6.33 26.89 -22.39
CA GLN A 303 5.25 27.19 -23.33
C GLN A 303 5.72 26.75 -24.73
N GLY A 304 4.75 26.39 -25.57
CA GLY A 304 4.88 26.28 -27.04
C GLY A 304 5.12 24.85 -27.54
N SER A 305 4.54 24.38 -28.64
CA SER A 305 3.54 24.94 -29.56
C SER A 305 3.00 23.77 -30.37
N VAL A 306 1.70 23.77 -30.63
CA VAL A 306 1.06 22.97 -31.68
C VAL A 306 1.42 23.60 -33.03
N ASN A 307 1.70 22.80 -34.06
CA ASN A 307 1.41 23.16 -35.45
C ASN A 307 1.31 21.91 -36.34
N THR A 308 0.37 22.02 -37.26
CA THR A 308 -0.19 21.04 -38.21
C THR A 308 0.38 21.21 -39.64
N HIS A 309 0.19 20.17 -40.47
CA HIS A 309 0.30 20.11 -41.96
C HIS A 309 1.73 20.01 -42.54
N THR A 310 2.07 19.28 -43.62
CA THR A 310 1.34 18.70 -44.78
C THR A 310 2.25 17.66 -45.48
N ALA A 311 1.67 16.80 -46.34
CA ALA A 311 2.35 15.82 -47.18
C ALA A 311 2.86 16.40 -48.51
N THR A 312 3.97 15.85 -49.05
CA THR A 312 4.26 15.82 -50.49
C THR A 312 5.30 14.75 -50.86
N ASP A 313 5.03 14.08 -52.00
CA ASP A 313 5.82 13.09 -52.74
C ASP A 313 7.17 13.60 -53.28
N GLY A 314 8.11 12.67 -53.59
CA GLY A 314 9.20 12.94 -54.54
C GLY A 314 10.48 12.09 -54.41
N SER A 315 10.51 10.97 -55.13
CA SER A 315 11.66 10.18 -55.61
C SER A 315 12.90 11.01 -56.02
N THR A 316 14.17 10.65 -55.69
CA THR A 316 15.08 9.88 -56.57
C THR A 316 16.49 9.62 -55.95
N TYR A 317 16.99 8.39 -56.15
CA TYR A 317 18.39 7.89 -56.31
C TYR A 317 19.54 8.07 -55.28
N PHE A 318 19.90 6.94 -54.66
CA PHE A 318 21.23 6.28 -54.53
C PHE A 318 22.55 7.11 -54.51
N HIS A 319 23.29 7.13 -53.39
CA HIS A 319 24.44 6.24 -53.10
C HIS A 319 25.13 6.53 -51.74
N ASP A 320 25.54 5.44 -51.09
CA ASP A 320 26.65 5.23 -50.13
C ASP A 320 26.74 5.85 -48.71
N ARG A 321 26.49 4.94 -47.74
CA ARG A 321 27.39 4.53 -46.64
C ARG A 321 28.41 5.55 -46.12
N LYS A 322 28.10 6.12 -44.94
CA LYS A 322 28.78 5.92 -43.63
C LYS A 322 28.50 7.14 -42.73
N GLN A 323 28.41 6.86 -41.43
CA GLN A 323 28.39 7.82 -40.32
C GLN A 323 27.09 8.60 -40.11
N ASN A 324 26.16 7.96 -39.39
CA ASN A 324 25.44 8.64 -38.31
C ASN A 324 25.25 7.67 -37.14
N SER A 325 26.10 7.84 -36.13
CA SER A 325 25.99 7.27 -34.78
C SER A 325 24.78 7.94 -34.10
N ASN A 326 23.77 7.24 -33.57
CA ASN A 326 23.79 6.48 -32.32
C ASN A 326 22.42 5.78 -32.13
N TYR A 327 21.97 4.97 -33.07
CA TYR A 327 20.87 4.04 -32.78
C TYR A 327 21.47 2.80 -32.11
N VAL A 328 21.39 2.74 -30.78
CA VAL A 328 21.74 1.54 -30.01
C VAL A 328 20.69 0.48 -30.30
N SER A 329 21.09 -0.67 -30.86
CA SER A 329 20.14 -1.74 -31.16
C SER A 329 19.60 -2.39 -29.89
N ALA A 330 18.45 -3.07 -29.98
CA ALA A 330 17.90 -3.82 -28.85
C ALA A 330 18.89 -4.88 -28.32
N ASP A 331 19.69 -5.47 -29.22
CA ASP A 331 20.74 -6.42 -28.87
C ASP A 331 21.90 -5.77 -28.13
N ASP A 332 22.28 -4.55 -28.49
CA ASP A 332 23.32 -3.80 -27.77
C ASP A 332 22.85 -3.41 -26.36
N ILE A 333 21.57 -3.03 -26.20
CA ILE A 333 20.98 -2.76 -24.88
C ILE A 333 20.99 -4.03 -24.02
N ARG A 334 20.64 -5.18 -24.60
CA ARG A 334 20.63 -6.48 -23.92
C ARG A 334 22.05 -6.88 -23.48
N LYS A 335 23.02 -6.81 -24.39
CA LYS A 335 24.44 -7.08 -24.12
C LYS A 335 24.98 -6.17 -23.01
N TYR A 336 24.63 -4.88 -23.04
CA TYR A 336 24.99 -3.96 -21.96
C TYR A 336 24.37 -4.37 -20.62
N CYS A 337 23.11 -4.79 -20.59
CA CYS A 337 22.48 -5.25 -19.35
C CYS A 337 23.15 -6.52 -18.79
N ILE A 338 23.47 -7.49 -19.65
CA ILE A 338 24.25 -8.70 -19.27
C ILE A 338 25.63 -8.29 -18.72
N ALA A 339 26.33 -7.37 -19.40
CA ALA A 339 27.59 -6.82 -18.93
C ALA A 339 27.50 -6.19 -17.52
N THR A 340 26.38 -5.52 -17.19
CA THR A 340 26.18 -4.99 -15.83
C THR A 340 25.93 -6.08 -14.79
N VAL A 341 25.37 -7.23 -15.19
CA VAL A 341 25.21 -8.41 -14.34
C VAL A 341 26.57 -9.03 -14.06
N ASP A 342 27.38 -9.25 -15.10
CA ASP A 342 28.73 -9.84 -15.00
C ASP A 342 29.64 -8.98 -14.12
N ALA A 343 29.74 -7.68 -14.40
CA ALA A 343 30.50 -6.75 -13.56
C ALA A 343 30.00 -6.72 -12.11
N SER A 344 28.69 -6.83 -11.89
CA SER A 344 28.13 -6.91 -10.53
C SER A 344 28.46 -8.23 -9.84
N MET A 345 28.54 -9.34 -10.57
CA MET A 345 28.97 -10.63 -10.03
C MET A 345 30.41 -10.56 -9.53
N ASP A 346 31.30 -9.90 -10.25
CA ASP A 346 32.71 -9.72 -9.85
C ASP A 346 32.84 -8.89 -8.58
N VAL A 347 32.12 -7.77 -8.49
CA VAL A 347 32.13 -6.92 -7.29
C VAL A 347 31.53 -7.64 -6.08
N VAL A 348 30.50 -8.47 -6.27
CA VAL A 348 29.96 -9.32 -5.20
C VAL A 348 30.93 -10.47 -4.89
N ALA A 349 31.73 -10.94 -5.85
CA ALA A 349 32.75 -11.96 -5.64
C ALA A 349 33.93 -11.49 -4.81
N GLY A 350 34.31 -10.21 -4.93
CA GLY A 350 35.31 -9.58 -4.07
C GLY A 350 34.84 -9.31 -2.63
N LYS A 351 33.56 -9.55 -2.30
CA LYS A 351 33.00 -9.40 -0.94
C LYS A 351 32.86 -10.76 -0.26
N SER A 352 32.81 -10.77 1.07
CA SER A 352 32.58 -12.00 1.84
C SER A 352 31.21 -12.61 1.48
N ALA A 353 31.19 -13.94 1.33
CA ALA A 353 29.99 -14.69 0.94
C ALA A 353 28.83 -14.51 1.94
N SER A 354 29.14 -14.29 3.22
CA SER A 354 28.15 -14.10 4.30
C SER A 354 27.74 -12.64 4.52
N GLN A 355 28.40 -11.68 3.86
CA GLN A 355 28.09 -10.26 4.03
C GLN A 355 26.78 -9.89 3.35
N ILE A 356 25.89 -9.19 4.08
CA ILE A 356 24.69 -8.60 3.50
C ILE A 356 25.12 -7.55 2.47
N THR A 357 24.80 -7.81 1.22
CA THR A 357 25.17 -6.98 0.08
C THR A 357 23.92 -6.58 -0.69
N ARG A 358 23.86 -5.32 -1.08
CA ARG A 358 22.88 -4.82 -2.04
C ARG A 358 23.59 -4.55 -3.37
N ALA A 359 23.23 -5.30 -4.40
CA ALA A 359 23.74 -5.16 -5.76
C ALA A 359 22.69 -4.50 -6.66
N TYR A 360 23.13 -3.84 -7.72
CA TYR A 360 22.25 -3.22 -8.71
C TYR A 360 22.68 -3.58 -10.13
N VAL A 361 21.72 -3.94 -10.97
CA VAL A 361 21.95 -4.28 -12.38
C VAL A 361 20.99 -3.52 -13.28
N LYS A 362 21.37 -3.31 -14.55
CA LYS A 362 20.48 -2.72 -15.56
C LYS A 362 19.66 -3.82 -16.23
N CYS A 363 18.43 -3.49 -16.59
CA CYS A 363 17.49 -4.37 -17.30
C CYS A 363 16.93 -3.61 -18.52
N PRO A 364 16.80 -4.22 -19.70
CA PRO A 364 16.13 -3.59 -20.84
C PRO A 364 14.69 -3.26 -20.47
N ARG A 365 14.23 -2.06 -20.80
CA ARG A 365 12.86 -1.61 -20.45
C ARG A 365 11.78 -2.50 -21.08
N THR A 366 12.07 -3.08 -22.24
CA THR A 366 11.17 -4.00 -22.96
C THR A 366 10.93 -5.32 -22.21
N LEU A 367 11.86 -5.75 -21.36
CA LEU A 367 11.79 -7.02 -20.64
C LEU A 367 11.25 -6.88 -19.21
N VAL A 368 10.94 -5.66 -18.76
CA VAL A 368 10.55 -5.37 -17.36
C VAL A 368 9.27 -6.09 -16.95
N ASP A 369 8.26 -6.12 -17.83
CA ASP A 369 6.98 -6.75 -17.51
C ASP A 369 7.09 -8.28 -17.41
N ILE A 370 7.92 -8.88 -18.27
CA ILE A 370 8.25 -10.31 -18.23
C ILE A 370 9.07 -10.62 -16.97
N LEU A 371 10.03 -9.76 -16.63
CA LEU A 371 10.82 -9.90 -15.42
C LEU A 371 9.93 -9.86 -14.17
N TYR A 372 8.95 -8.94 -14.10
CA TYR A 372 8.01 -8.88 -12.97
C TYR A 372 7.27 -10.20 -12.73
N GLN A 373 6.93 -10.93 -13.79
CA GLN A 373 6.29 -12.25 -13.68
C GLN A 373 7.26 -13.30 -13.11
N LYS A 374 8.53 -13.28 -13.52
CA LYS A 374 9.57 -14.21 -13.05
C LYS A 374 10.25 -13.82 -11.72
N LEU A 375 10.05 -12.60 -11.21
CA LEU A 375 10.70 -12.14 -9.98
C LEU A 375 10.37 -13.03 -8.78
N THR A 376 9.15 -13.57 -8.69
CA THR A 376 8.76 -14.46 -7.60
C THR A 376 9.62 -15.72 -7.58
N ASP A 377 9.83 -16.33 -8.74
CA ASP A 377 10.64 -17.54 -8.90
C ASP A 377 12.10 -17.24 -8.54
N ILE A 378 12.68 -16.17 -9.10
CA ILE A 378 14.07 -15.78 -8.83
C ILE A 378 14.27 -15.47 -7.34
N ARG A 379 13.33 -14.76 -6.69
CA ARG A 379 13.40 -14.48 -5.23
C ARG A 379 13.32 -15.77 -4.42
N SER A 380 12.42 -16.69 -4.78
CA SER A 380 12.25 -17.95 -4.06
C SER A 380 13.50 -18.84 -4.17
N GLU A 381 14.13 -18.86 -5.35
CA GLU A 381 15.28 -19.71 -5.61
C GLU A 381 16.59 -19.13 -5.03
N SER A 382 16.76 -17.81 -5.09
CA SER A 382 17.94 -17.13 -4.57
C SER A 382 17.86 -16.78 -3.09
N ASN A 383 16.66 -16.77 -2.50
CA ASN A 383 16.40 -16.23 -1.17
C ASN A 383 16.89 -14.77 -1.00
N CYS A 384 16.77 -13.97 -2.07
CA CYS A 384 17.08 -12.55 -2.10
C CYS A 384 15.80 -11.71 -2.20
N ASN A 385 15.84 -10.50 -1.65
CA ASN A 385 14.84 -9.47 -1.95
C ASN A 385 15.23 -8.74 -3.24
N ILE A 386 14.44 -8.89 -4.30
CA ILE A 386 14.75 -8.32 -5.63
C ILE A 386 13.65 -7.32 -6.01
N VAL A 387 13.99 -6.06 -6.30
CA VAL A 387 13.01 -5.00 -6.59
C VAL A 387 13.47 -4.20 -7.80
N ILE A 388 12.55 -3.93 -8.74
CA ILE A 388 12.81 -2.98 -9.83
C ILE A 388 12.59 -1.56 -9.31
N LEU A 389 13.64 -0.73 -9.38
CA LEU A 389 13.60 0.63 -8.84
C LEU A 389 12.71 1.53 -9.69
N ASN A 390 11.95 2.40 -9.02
CA ASN A 390 11.21 3.48 -9.67
C ASN A 390 12.16 4.64 -9.97
N MET A 391 11.81 5.51 -10.92
CA MET A 391 12.61 6.69 -11.32
C MET A 391 13.04 7.55 -10.12
N GLN A 392 12.20 7.63 -9.08
CA GLN A 392 12.49 8.39 -7.85
C GLN A 392 13.62 7.78 -7.01
N THR A 393 13.84 6.45 -7.06
CA THR A 393 14.83 5.74 -6.23
C THR A 393 16.06 5.28 -7.01
N VAL A 394 16.15 5.57 -8.32
CA VAL A 394 17.31 5.18 -9.16
C VAL A 394 18.64 5.76 -8.64
N HIS A 395 18.61 6.94 -7.99
CA HIS A 395 19.79 7.58 -7.42
C HIS A 395 20.51 6.71 -6.36
N GLU A 396 19.81 5.79 -5.70
CA GLU A 396 20.40 4.84 -4.75
C GLU A 396 21.40 3.87 -5.40
N SER A 397 21.32 3.71 -6.72
CA SER A 397 22.17 2.80 -7.49
C SER A 397 23.42 3.46 -8.09
N THR A 398 23.50 4.79 -8.10
CA THR A 398 24.59 5.53 -8.77
C THR A 398 25.97 5.13 -8.24
N ALA A 399 26.15 5.19 -6.91
CA ALA A 399 27.41 4.81 -6.26
C ALA A 399 27.78 3.33 -6.42
N TRP A 400 26.84 2.46 -6.81
CA TRP A 400 27.14 1.09 -7.19
C TRP A 400 27.65 1.02 -8.62
N PHE A 401 26.94 1.63 -9.58
CA PHE A 401 27.35 1.65 -10.98
C PHE A 401 28.71 2.34 -11.19
N ASP A 402 29.04 3.37 -10.40
CA ASP A 402 30.34 4.04 -10.45
C ASP A 402 31.51 3.12 -10.07
N LYS A 403 31.25 2.04 -9.32
CA LYS A 403 32.25 1.02 -8.94
C LYS A 403 32.37 -0.12 -9.95
N LEU A 404 31.42 -0.23 -10.88
CA LEU A 404 31.40 -1.31 -11.86
C LEU A 404 32.29 -0.95 -13.05
N ASN A 405 33.22 -1.83 -13.39
CA ASN A 405 33.99 -1.69 -14.64
C ASN A 405 33.19 -2.21 -15.85
N VAL A 406 32.04 -1.59 -16.14
CA VAL A 406 31.15 -2.05 -17.23
C VAL A 406 31.81 -1.89 -18.61
N GLN A 407 32.81 -1.01 -18.72
CA GLN A 407 33.56 -0.76 -19.97
C GLN A 407 34.41 -1.97 -20.39
N GLU A 408 34.79 -2.84 -19.45
CA GLU A 408 35.48 -4.10 -19.72
C GLU A 408 34.58 -5.11 -20.45
N TYR A 409 33.26 -5.01 -20.23
CA TYR A 409 32.27 -5.97 -20.70
C TYR A 409 31.37 -5.44 -21.84
N SER A 410 31.27 -4.11 -22.02
CA SER A 410 30.53 -3.50 -23.12
C SER A 410 31.11 -2.14 -23.54
N ARG A 411 31.21 -1.90 -24.84
CA ARG A 411 31.64 -0.63 -25.44
C ARG A 411 30.50 0.39 -25.63
N VAL A 412 29.25 -0.03 -25.42
CA VAL A 412 28.05 0.76 -25.71
C VAL A 412 27.36 1.16 -24.42
N SER A 413 27.06 2.44 -24.25
CA SER A 413 26.30 2.98 -23.11
C SER A 413 24.90 3.41 -23.58
N PRO A 414 23.84 2.62 -23.31
CA PRO A 414 22.50 2.93 -23.76
C PRO A 414 21.91 4.13 -23.02
N PRO A 415 21.02 4.93 -23.66
CA PRO A 415 20.33 6.02 -23.00
C PRO A 415 19.53 5.56 -21.76
N PRO A 416 19.48 6.33 -20.66
CA PRO A 416 18.74 5.93 -19.45
C PRO A 416 17.25 5.63 -19.67
N SER A 417 16.65 6.15 -20.74
CA SER A 417 15.24 5.92 -21.10
C SER A 417 14.94 4.49 -21.54
N THR A 418 15.95 3.75 -22.02
CA THR A 418 15.81 2.38 -22.58
C THR A 418 16.09 1.28 -21.56
N VAL A 419 16.55 1.63 -20.36
CA VAL A 419 16.87 0.69 -19.28
C VAL A 419 16.11 1.00 -17.99
N ARG A 420 16.01 -0.01 -17.12
CA ARG A 420 15.57 0.08 -15.74
C ARG A 420 16.64 -0.48 -14.81
N VAL A 421 16.55 -0.16 -13.53
CA VAL A 421 17.48 -0.67 -12.51
C VAL A 421 16.77 -1.72 -11.68
N VAL A 422 17.42 -2.86 -11.49
CA VAL A 422 16.98 -3.93 -10.59
C VAL A 422 17.92 -3.94 -9.39
N SER A 423 17.36 -3.82 -8.19
CA SER A 423 18.06 -3.96 -6.92
C SER A 423 17.92 -5.38 -6.39
N ILE A 424 19.02 -5.94 -5.90
CA ILE A 424 19.11 -7.28 -5.34
C ILE A 424 19.73 -7.14 -3.95
N GLY A 425 18.96 -7.41 -2.90
CA GLY A 425 19.41 -7.39 -1.51
C GLY A 425 19.41 -8.79 -0.91
N GLY A 426 20.53 -9.20 -0.33
CA GLY A 426 20.67 -10.49 0.34
C GLY A 426 22.08 -10.74 0.84
N VAL A 427 22.34 -11.97 1.27
CA VAL A 427 23.67 -12.44 1.62
C VAL A 427 24.51 -12.63 0.35
N GLY A 428 25.82 -12.37 0.37
CA GLY A 428 26.69 -12.36 -0.81
C GLY A 428 26.56 -13.59 -1.72
N GLU A 429 26.52 -14.79 -1.17
CA GLU A 429 26.32 -16.04 -1.93
C GLU A 429 24.96 -16.10 -2.63
N ASN A 430 23.89 -15.73 -1.92
CA ASN A 430 22.53 -15.64 -2.45
C ASN A 430 22.43 -14.58 -3.56
N CYS A 431 23.10 -13.44 -3.38
CA CYS A 431 23.18 -12.38 -4.39
C CYS A 431 23.89 -12.87 -5.66
N LYS A 432 24.97 -13.66 -5.55
CA LYS A 432 25.60 -14.30 -6.72
C LYS A 432 24.64 -15.24 -7.44
N ARG A 433 23.87 -16.04 -6.68
CA ARG A 433 22.85 -16.93 -7.25
C ARG A 433 21.76 -16.14 -7.98
N ALA A 434 21.23 -15.08 -7.38
CA ALA A 434 20.26 -14.19 -8.01
C ALA A 434 20.78 -13.56 -9.30
N LEU A 435 22.03 -13.10 -9.31
CA LEU A 435 22.68 -12.52 -10.49
C LEU A 435 22.82 -13.54 -11.62
N ARG A 436 23.21 -14.80 -11.32
CA ARG A 436 23.25 -15.88 -12.33
C ARG A 436 21.89 -16.15 -12.95
N LEU A 437 20.83 -16.22 -12.14
CA LEU A 437 19.46 -16.43 -12.63
C LEU A 437 18.99 -15.27 -13.52
N LEU A 438 19.34 -14.03 -13.17
CA LEU A 438 19.05 -12.85 -13.99
C LEU A 438 19.84 -12.84 -15.30
N ARG A 439 21.11 -13.28 -15.27
CA ARG A 439 21.94 -13.46 -16.47
C ARG A 439 21.29 -14.43 -17.45
N THR A 440 20.92 -15.62 -16.98
CA THR A 440 20.22 -16.63 -17.79
C THR A 440 18.89 -16.11 -18.32
N PHE A 441 18.15 -15.34 -17.52
CA PHE A 441 16.91 -14.70 -17.98
C PHE A 441 17.14 -13.74 -19.15
N PHE A 442 18.19 -12.90 -19.08
CA PHE A 442 18.55 -11.96 -20.16
C PHE A 442 19.18 -12.64 -21.39
N GLU A 443 19.75 -13.85 -21.25
CA GLU A 443 20.23 -14.63 -22.40
C GLU A 443 19.07 -15.30 -23.15
N GLN A 444 18.00 -15.70 -22.43
CA GLN A 444 16.85 -16.41 -22.99
C GLN A 444 15.77 -15.49 -23.60
N ASN A 445 15.80 -14.19 -23.32
CA ASN A 445 14.80 -13.20 -23.77
C ASN A 445 15.50 -12.01 -24.41
#